data_AF-A0A2J8QBC5-F1
#
_entry.id   AF-A0A2J8QBC5-F1
#
_cell.length_a   1.000
_cell.length_b   1.000
_cell.length_c   1.000
_cell.angle_alpha   90.00
_cell.angle_beta   90.00
_cell.angle_gamma   90.00
#
_symmetry.space_group_name_H-M   'P 1'
#
loop_
_entity.id
_entity.type
_entity.pdbx_description
1 polymer ?
#
loop_
_entity_poly.entity_id
_entity_poly.type
_entity_poly.pdbx_seq_one_letter_code
_entity_poly.pdbx_strand_id
1 'polypeptide(L)'
;MVLEGNPEVGSPRTSDLQHRGNKGSCILSSPGEDAQPGEEPIKYGELIVLGCCEEGGEETEAQRGEVTGPRAHSCYNGCLASGDKGRRRSRLALSRRPHANGVKPDVMHHISTPLVSKALSNRGQHSISYTLSRSHSVIVEYTHDSDTDMFQIGRSTENMIDFVVTDTSPGGGAAEGPSAQSTISRYACRILCDRRPPYTARIYAAGFDASSNIFLGERAAKWRTPDGLMDGLTTNGVLVMHPAGGFSEDSAPGVWREISVCGNVYTLRDSRSAQQRGKL
;
A
#
# COMPACT_ATOMS: atom_id res chain seq x y z
N MET A 1 4.02 -5.32 3.79
CA MET A 1 2.99 -4.60 4.57
C MET A 1 1.87 -5.59 4.80
N VAL A 2 1.47 -5.75 6.05
CA VAL A 2 0.33 -6.59 6.43
C VAL A 2 -0.86 -5.66 6.66
N LEU A 3 -2.04 -6.05 6.17
CA LEU A 3 -3.32 -5.39 6.46
C LEU A 3 -4.16 -6.36 7.29
N GLU A 4 -4.38 -6.02 8.55
CA GLU A 4 -5.29 -6.76 9.43
C GLU A 4 -6.67 -6.10 9.42
N GLY A 5 -7.71 -6.89 9.12
CA GLY A 5 -9.11 -6.49 9.29
C GLY A 5 -9.54 -6.63 10.75
N ASN A 6 -10.38 -5.72 11.24
CA ASN A 6 -10.89 -5.79 12.61
C ASN A 6 -11.90 -6.95 12.78
N PRO A 7 -11.66 -7.93 13.68
CA PRO A 7 -12.59 -9.03 13.93
C PRO A 7 -13.86 -8.64 14.73
N GLU A 8 -13.95 -7.43 15.31
CA GLU A 8 -15.07 -7.04 16.19
C GLU A 8 -16.37 -6.60 15.47
N VAL A 9 -16.40 -6.57 14.13
CA VAL A 9 -17.62 -6.27 13.36
C VAL A 9 -18.29 -7.60 12.98
N GLY A 10 -19.08 -8.13 13.91
CA GLY A 10 -19.48 -9.54 13.98
C GLY A 10 -20.39 -10.10 12.86
N SER A 11 -20.34 -11.43 12.76
CA SER A 11 -21.46 -12.29 12.33
C SER A 11 -22.10 -12.92 13.58
N PRO A 12 -23.42 -13.21 13.59
CA PRO A 12 -24.12 -13.60 14.80
C PRO A 12 -23.97 -15.11 15.08
N ARG A 13 -23.55 -15.47 16.30
CA ARG A 13 -24.20 -16.43 17.22
C ARG A 13 -23.21 -16.96 18.28
N THR A 14 -23.60 -16.77 19.55
CA THR A 14 -23.41 -17.60 20.76
C THR A 14 -21.99 -18.17 21.00
N SER A 15 -21.30 -17.92 22.10
CA SER A 15 -21.73 -17.98 23.50
C SER A 15 -20.61 -17.43 24.39
N ASP A 16 -21.02 -16.94 25.56
CA ASP A 16 -20.24 -16.28 26.60
C ASP A 16 -18.89 -16.91 26.95
N LEU A 17 -17.91 -16.05 27.25
CA LEU A 17 -17.09 -16.15 28.47
C LEU A 17 -16.41 -14.81 28.76
N GLN A 18 -16.79 -14.24 29.90
CA GLN A 18 -16.27 -12.99 30.46
C GLN A 18 -14.80 -13.13 30.89
N HIS A 19 -13.98 -12.12 30.60
CA HIS A 19 -12.89 -11.77 31.51
C HIS A 19 -12.59 -10.27 31.58
N ARG A 20 -12.11 -9.89 32.77
CA ARG A 20 -12.26 -8.60 33.46
C ARG A 20 -10.91 -7.87 33.50
N GLY A 21 -10.92 -6.54 33.28
CA GLY A 21 -9.86 -5.60 33.70
C GLY A 21 -8.62 -5.55 32.80
N ASN A 22 -7.91 -4.43 32.63
CA ASN A 22 -7.82 -3.21 33.44
C ASN A 22 -7.18 -2.06 32.60
N LYS A 23 -7.29 -0.86 33.16
CA LYS A 23 -7.02 0.51 32.69
C LYS A 23 -5.64 0.87 32.09
N GLY A 24 -5.68 1.97 31.30
CA GLY A 24 -4.60 2.95 31.10
C GLY A 24 -4.02 2.88 29.68
N SER A 25 -3.99 3.93 28.86
CA SER A 25 -3.49 5.28 29.13
C SER A 25 -4.00 6.26 28.06
N CYS A 26 -4.45 7.43 28.52
CA CYS A 26 -4.84 8.57 27.69
C CYS A 26 -3.61 9.24 27.09
N ILE A 27 -3.62 9.56 25.79
CA ILE A 27 -2.79 10.64 25.22
C ILE A 27 -3.64 11.49 24.28
N LEU A 28 -3.59 12.78 24.54
CA LEU A 28 -4.41 13.88 24.03
C LEU A 28 -4.26 14.11 22.52
N SER A 29 -5.39 14.37 21.85
CA SER A 29 -5.46 15.01 20.54
C SER A 29 -6.19 16.34 20.69
N SER A 30 -5.61 17.43 20.18
CA SER A 30 -6.23 18.76 20.16
C SER A 30 -7.50 18.78 19.29
N PRO A 31 -8.55 19.56 19.64
CA PRO A 31 -9.82 19.52 18.93
C PRO A 31 -9.75 20.35 17.64
N GLY A 32 -10.03 19.71 16.51
CA GLY A 32 -10.61 20.39 15.35
C GLY A 32 -12.12 20.28 15.49
N GLU A 33 -12.80 21.42 15.50
CA GLU A 33 -14.26 21.53 15.62
C GLU A 33 -14.98 20.77 14.48
N ASP A 34 -16.19 20.29 14.80
CA ASP A 34 -17.14 19.46 14.02
C ASP A 34 -17.02 17.92 14.12
N ALA A 35 -16.77 17.38 15.32
CA ALA A 35 -17.15 15.99 15.65
C ALA A 35 -18.37 15.97 16.59
N GLN A 36 -19.45 15.29 16.19
CA GLN A 36 -20.54 14.98 17.11
C GLN A 36 -19.98 14.15 18.29
N PRO A 37 -20.25 14.50 19.55
CA PRO A 37 -19.69 13.80 20.69
C PRO A 37 -20.38 12.44 20.88
N GLY A 38 -19.65 11.34 20.67
CA GLY A 38 -20.08 10.03 21.18
C GLY A 38 -19.73 8.78 20.36
N GLU A 39 -19.40 8.91 19.06
CA GLU A 39 -19.01 7.74 18.26
C GLU A 39 -17.50 7.61 18.19
N GLU A 40 -16.96 6.45 18.60
CA GLU A 40 -15.57 6.12 18.31
C GLU A 40 -15.34 6.11 16.79
N PRO A 41 -14.21 6.65 16.31
CA PRO A 41 -13.90 6.65 14.89
C PRO A 41 -13.80 5.21 14.37
N ILE A 42 -14.61 4.88 13.36
CA ILE A 42 -14.62 3.55 12.73
C ILE A 42 -13.21 3.21 12.23
N LYS A 43 -12.57 2.19 12.80
CA LYS A 43 -11.27 1.66 12.35
C LYS A 43 -11.50 0.59 11.28
N TYR A 44 -10.97 0.81 10.08
CA TYR A 44 -10.97 -0.17 8.98
C TYR A 44 -9.96 -1.29 9.21
N GLY A 45 -8.80 -0.96 9.76
CA GLY A 45 -7.71 -1.90 9.97
C GLY A 45 -6.41 -1.22 10.34
N GLU A 46 -5.30 -1.95 10.22
CA GLU A 46 -3.97 -1.44 10.53
C GLU A 46 -2.92 -1.92 9.52
N LEU A 47 -2.03 -1.02 9.13
CA LEU A 47 -0.88 -1.31 8.29
C LEU A 47 0.37 -1.42 9.14
N ILE A 48 1.11 -2.50 8.95
CA ILE A 48 2.36 -2.76 9.68
C ILE A 48 3.51 -2.95 8.69
N VAL A 49 4.60 -2.23 8.92
CA VAL A 49 5.88 -2.41 8.22
C VAL A 49 6.65 -3.52 8.92
N LEU A 50 6.74 -4.64 8.23
CA LEU A 50 7.65 -5.73 8.55
C LEU A 50 8.89 -5.49 7.69
N GLY A 51 10.04 -5.26 8.32
CA GLY A 51 11.32 -5.31 7.62
C GLY A 51 12.05 -6.60 7.97
N CYS A 52 13.06 -6.97 7.20
CA CYS A 52 13.94 -8.10 7.51
C CYS A 52 15.33 -7.57 7.85
N CYS A 53 15.90 -7.94 9.01
CA CYS A 53 17.34 -7.92 9.20
C CYS A 53 17.87 -9.31 8.88
N GLU A 54 18.87 -9.37 8.00
CA GLU A 54 19.82 -10.47 8.00
C GLU A 54 20.77 -10.21 9.16
N GLU A 55 20.81 -11.09 10.16
CA GLU A 55 21.93 -11.07 11.09
C GLU A 55 23.16 -11.59 10.33
N GLY A 56 24.05 -10.66 9.96
CA GLY A 56 25.40 -11.00 9.54
C GLY A 56 26.17 -11.52 10.74
N GLY A 57 26.25 -12.83 10.88
CA GLY A 57 27.27 -13.43 11.74
C GLY A 57 28.63 -13.18 11.12
N GLU A 58 29.50 -12.43 11.78
CA GLU A 58 30.94 -12.50 11.53
C GLU A 58 31.38 -13.94 11.86
N GLU A 59 31.60 -14.75 10.82
CA GLU A 59 32.36 -15.98 10.97
C GLU A 59 33.80 -15.60 11.32
N THR A 60 34.14 -15.62 12.60
CA THR A 60 35.55 -15.77 12.97
C THR A 60 35.94 -17.21 12.64
N GLU A 61 36.95 -17.40 11.79
CA GLU A 61 37.50 -18.70 11.40
C GLU A 61 38.01 -19.51 12.61
N ALA A 62 37.12 -20.11 13.40
CA ALA A 62 37.51 -20.97 14.51
C ALA A 62 36.38 -21.88 15.00
N GLN A 63 35.58 -22.50 14.13
CA GLN A 63 34.89 -23.75 14.47
C GLN A 63 34.25 -24.41 13.24
N ARG A 64 34.94 -25.42 12.70
CA ARG A 64 34.38 -26.38 11.76
C ARG A 64 33.59 -27.41 12.57
N GLY A 65 32.26 -27.28 12.60
CA GLY A 65 31.38 -28.26 13.25
C GLY A 65 29.90 -27.89 13.06
N GLU A 66 29.14 -28.82 12.48
CA GLU A 66 27.71 -28.77 12.16
C GLU A 66 26.82 -28.00 13.17
N VAL A 67 26.06 -27.01 12.68
CA VAL A 67 24.65 -26.78 13.07
C VAL A 67 23.89 -26.18 11.87
N THR A 68 23.12 -27.00 11.15
CA THR A 68 22.06 -26.56 10.24
C THR A 68 20.77 -26.34 11.03
N GLY A 69 20.56 -25.12 11.51
CA GLY A 69 19.28 -24.64 12.06
C GLY A 69 18.78 -23.43 11.27
N PRO A 70 17.46 -23.17 11.21
CA PRO A 70 16.93 -22.02 10.50
C PRO A 70 17.47 -20.73 11.13
N ARG A 71 18.16 -19.91 10.33
CA ARG A 71 18.63 -18.58 10.74
C ARG A 71 17.42 -17.75 11.16
N ALA A 72 17.39 -17.31 12.41
CA ALA A 72 16.35 -16.43 12.91
C ALA A 72 16.48 -15.07 12.21
N HIS A 73 15.55 -14.77 11.31
CA HIS A 73 15.44 -13.44 10.71
C HIS A 73 14.84 -12.50 11.76
N SER A 74 15.65 -11.62 12.33
CA SER A 74 15.15 -10.56 13.20
C SER A 74 14.47 -9.51 12.32
N CYS A 75 13.18 -9.67 12.11
CA CYS A 75 12.39 -8.71 11.38
C CYS A 75 12.17 -7.45 12.23
N TYR A 76 12.04 -6.28 11.59
CA TYR A 76 11.67 -5.04 12.29
C TYR A 76 10.34 -5.20 13.05
N ASN A 77 9.49 -6.19 12.70
CA ASN A 77 8.31 -6.64 13.47
C ASN A 77 7.43 -5.50 14.03
N GLY A 78 7.30 -4.40 13.28
CA GLY A 78 6.57 -3.21 13.73
C GLY A 78 7.34 -2.29 14.69
N CYS A 79 8.67 -2.22 14.58
CA CYS A 79 9.57 -1.33 15.32
C CYS A 79 10.64 -0.77 14.37
N LEU A 80 10.74 0.56 14.20
CA LEU A 80 11.78 1.20 13.38
C LEU A 80 13.02 1.57 14.22
N ALA A 81 14.23 1.49 13.62
CA ALA A 81 15.49 1.82 14.30
C ALA A 81 15.56 3.28 14.82
N SER A 82 14.92 4.23 14.12
CA SER A 82 14.81 5.63 14.55
C SER A 82 13.61 5.91 15.48
N GLY A 83 12.90 4.86 15.90
CA GLY A 83 11.62 4.94 16.63
C GLY A 83 10.42 5.30 15.76
N ASP A 84 9.22 5.08 16.29
CA ASP A 84 7.94 5.37 15.61
C ASP A 84 7.47 6.80 15.87
N LYS A 85 8.20 7.79 15.36
CA LYS A 85 7.89 9.21 15.56
C LYS A 85 7.66 9.94 14.26
N GLY A 86 6.69 10.86 14.29
CA GLY A 86 6.38 11.75 13.17
C GLY A 86 5.90 10.97 11.94
N ARG A 87 6.45 11.31 10.77
CA ARG A 87 5.98 10.79 9.47
C ARG A 87 6.55 9.40 9.13
N ARG A 88 7.64 8.98 9.80
CA ARG A 88 8.28 7.66 9.66
C ARG A 88 7.88 6.81 10.86
N ARG A 89 6.85 5.98 10.66
CA ARG A 89 6.28 5.09 11.68
C ARG A 89 6.25 3.67 11.15
N SER A 90 6.29 2.68 12.03
CA SER A 90 6.16 1.27 11.68
C SER A 90 4.70 0.85 11.45
N ARG A 91 3.75 1.61 12.02
CA ARG A 91 2.32 1.29 12.07
C ARG A 91 1.44 2.46 11.67
N LEU A 92 0.33 2.16 11.00
CA LEU A 92 -0.73 3.12 10.69
C LEU A 92 -2.11 2.49 10.84
N ALA A 93 -2.92 3.02 11.77
CA ALA A 93 -4.34 2.72 11.84
C ALA A 93 -5.11 3.40 10.70
N LEU A 94 -5.80 2.61 9.88
CA LEU A 94 -6.70 3.12 8.85
C LEU A 94 -8.09 3.30 9.47
N SER A 95 -8.58 4.53 9.51
CA SER A 95 -9.89 4.86 10.09
C SER A 95 -10.71 5.71 9.14
N ARG A 96 -12.04 5.61 9.25
CA ARG A 96 -12.98 6.40 8.46
C ARG A 96 -12.65 7.88 8.57
N ARG A 97 -12.46 8.51 7.41
CA ARG A 97 -12.19 9.95 7.36
C ARG A 97 -13.46 10.75 7.66
N PRO A 98 -13.32 11.99 8.19
CA PRO A 98 -14.46 12.89 8.37
C PRO A 98 -15.24 13.09 7.06
N HIS A 99 -14.51 13.30 5.96
CA HIS A 99 -15.07 13.41 4.61
C HIS A 99 -14.48 12.32 3.72
N ALA A 100 -15.34 11.75 2.87
CA ALA A 100 -14.90 10.81 1.85
C ALA A 100 -13.87 11.49 0.95
N ASN A 101 -12.83 10.75 0.58
CA ASN A 101 -11.81 11.19 -0.39
C ASN A 101 -11.51 10.11 -1.44
N GLY A 102 -12.37 9.09 -1.52
CA GLY A 102 -12.31 8.05 -2.52
C GLY A 102 -12.48 8.59 -3.94
N VAL A 103 -12.03 7.80 -4.89
CA VAL A 103 -12.12 8.10 -6.32
C VAL A 103 -12.47 6.85 -7.12
N LYS A 104 -13.20 7.03 -8.22
CA LYS A 104 -13.57 5.95 -9.14
C LYS A 104 -13.37 6.36 -10.60
N PRO A 105 -13.09 5.41 -11.51
CA PRO A 105 -12.96 5.71 -12.93
C PRO A 105 -14.23 6.36 -13.48
N ASP A 106 -14.05 7.33 -14.39
CA ASP A 106 -15.13 8.05 -15.04
C ASP A 106 -14.94 8.03 -16.57
N VAL A 107 -14.42 9.13 -17.15
CA VAL A 107 -14.27 9.28 -18.60
C VAL A 107 -12.90 8.82 -19.08
N MET A 108 -12.85 8.16 -20.24
CA MET A 108 -11.60 7.80 -20.93
C MET A 108 -11.40 8.64 -22.20
N HIS A 109 -10.22 9.26 -22.31
CA HIS A 109 -9.82 10.08 -23.46
C HIS A 109 -8.68 9.40 -24.24
N HIS A 110 -8.84 9.31 -25.56
CA HIS A 110 -7.78 8.93 -26.49
C HIS A 110 -7.11 10.18 -27.06
N ILE A 111 -5.81 10.34 -26.79
CA ILE A 111 -5.06 11.55 -27.14
C ILE A 111 -3.95 11.19 -28.11
N SER A 112 -3.99 11.83 -29.29
CA SER A 112 -3.01 11.65 -30.36
C SER A 112 -1.93 12.75 -30.40
N THR A 113 -2.03 13.77 -29.54
CA THR A 113 -1.10 14.91 -29.51
C THR A 113 -0.75 15.35 -28.08
N PRO A 114 0.54 15.49 -27.72
CA PRO A 114 0.97 15.82 -26.35
C PRO A 114 0.45 17.16 -25.81
N LEU A 115 0.20 18.13 -26.70
CA LEU A 115 -0.30 19.46 -26.34
C LEU A 115 -1.72 19.40 -25.72
N VAL A 116 -2.53 18.41 -26.14
CA VAL A 116 -3.90 18.21 -25.64
C VAL A 116 -3.90 17.54 -24.26
N SER A 117 -2.88 16.71 -23.95
CA SER A 117 -2.77 16.04 -22.64
C SER A 117 -2.61 17.02 -21.47
N LYS A 118 -1.90 18.14 -21.65
CA LYS A 118 -1.83 19.19 -20.62
C LYS A 118 -3.12 20.01 -20.50
N ALA A 119 -3.89 20.13 -21.59
CA ALA A 119 -5.14 20.90 -21.63
C ALA A 119 -6.33 20.13 -21.03
N LEU A 120 -6.28 18.80 -21.04
CA LEU A 120 -7.31 17.93 -20.47
C LEU A 120 -7.16 17.66 -18.97
N SER A 121 -6.08 18.14 -18.33
CA SER A 121 -5.99 18.05 -16.87
C SER A 121 -7.00 19.03 -16.26
N ASN A 122 -8.19 18.51 -15.94
CA ASN A 122 -9.17 19.26 -15.17
C ASN A 122 -8.59 19.50 -13.78
N ARG A 123 -8.33 20.77 -13.44
CA ARG A 123 -7.72 21.15 -12.16
C ARG A 123 -8.67 20.76 -11.01
N GLY A 124 -8.39 19.65 -10.36
CA GLY A 124 -9.15 19.15 -9.21
C GLY A 124 -9.66 17.71 -9.35
N GLN A 125 -9.55 17.10 -10.54
CA GLN A 125 -9.86 15.69 -10.73
C GLN A 125 -8.60 14.82 -10.75
N HIS A 126 -8.75 13.58 -10.33
CA HIS A 126 -7.68 12.60 -10.39
C HIS A 126 -7.61 12.00 -11.80
N SER A 127 -6.43 11.58 -12.24
CA SER A 127 -6.28 10.94 -13.55
C SER A 127 -5.21 9.86 -13.57
N ILE A 128 -5.35 8.93 -14.51
CA ILE A 128 -4.31 7.96 -14.84
C ILE A 128 -3.94 8.11 -16.31
N SER A 129 -2.67 8.42 -16.55
CA SER A 129 -2.11 8.65 -17.88
C SER A 129 -1.33 7.43 -18.35
N TYR A 130 -1.83 6.77 -19.40
CA TYR A 130 -1.19 5.63 -20.06
C TYR A 130 -0.53 6.09 -21.36
N THR A 131 0.78 6.31 -21.35
CA THR A 131 1.53 6.70 -22.56
C THR A 131 1.88 5.47 -23.39
N LEU A 132 1.10 5.21 -24.44
CA LEU A 132 1.29 4.08 -25.36
C LEU A 132 2.49 4.31 -26.29
N SER A 133 2.66 5.54 -26.78
CA SER A 133 3.79 5.96 -27.62
C SER A 133 3.99 7.48 -27.53
N ARG A 134 5.04 8.00 -28.18
CA ARG A 134 5.32 9.44 -28.28
C ARG A 134 4.15 10.28 -28.79
N SER A 135 3.27 9.68 -29.58
CA SER A 135 2.09 10.34 -30.16
C SER A 135 0.78 9.82 -29.62
N HIS A 136 0.74 8.76 -28.81
CA HIS A 136 -0.53 8.19 -28.34
C HIS A 136 -0.53 8.01 -26.84
N SER A 137 -1.51 8.62 -26.17
CA SER A 137 -1.77 8.43 -24.75
C SER A 137 -3.25 8.20 -24.53
N VAL A 138 -3.58 7.41 -23.50
CA VAL A 138 -4.93 7.27 -22.99
C VAL A 138 -4.96 7.88 -21.60
N ILE A 139 -5.88 8.80 -21.35
CA ILE A 139 -6.08 9.37 -20.02
C ILE A 139 -7.43 8.88 -19.51
N VAL A 140 -7.43 8.32 -18.31
CA VAL A 140 -8.66 7.95 -17.60
C VAL A 140 -8.84 8.93 -16.46
N GLU A 141 -9.91 9.70 -16.50
CA GLU A 141 -10.31 10.60 -15.43
C GLU A 141 -10.98 9.81 -14.31
N TYR A 142 -10.81 10.30 -13.09
CA TYR A 142 -11.35 9.74 -11.88
C TYR A 142 -12.16 10.81 -11.16
N THR A 143 -13.43 10.49 -10.91
CA THR A 143 -14.35 11.35 -10.18
C THR A 143 -14.39 11.00 -8.70
N HIS A 144 -14.93 11.90 -7.89
CA HIS A 144 -15.08 11.68 -6.46
C HIS A 144 -16.02 10.49 -6.18
N ASP A 145 -15.64 9.65 -5.23
CA ASP A 145 -16.47 8.56 -4.73
C ASP A 145 -16.79 8.77 -3.25
N SER A 146 -18.07 9.04 -2.96
CA SER A 146 -18.56 9.32 -1.61
C SER A 146 -18.61 8.09 -0.71
N ASP A 147 -18.47 6.89 -1.30
CA ASP A 147 -18.62 5.61 -0.60
C ASP A 147 -17.29 4.99 -0.18
N THR A 148 -16.15 5.61 -0.52
CA THR A 148 -14.82 5.09 -0.18
C THR A 148 -13.90 6.15 0.43
N ASP A 149 -12.97 5.69 1.26
CA ASP A 149 -11.82 6.46 1.72
C ASP A 149 -10.56 5.92 1.08
N MET A 150 -9.71 6.81 0.57
CA MET A 150 -8.42 6.49 -0.02
C MET A 150 -7.28 6.85 0.94
N PHE A 151 -6.31 5.94 1.05
CA PHE A 151 -5.04 6.12 1.75
C PHE A 151 -3.87 5.82 0.81
N GLN A 152 -2.87 6.69 0.76
CA GLN A 152 -1.71 6.52 -0.10
C GLN A 152 -0.45 6.18 0.68
N ILE A 153 0.32 5.26 0.11
CA ILE A 153 1.55 4.75 0.68
C ILE A 153 2.67 4.97 -0.32
N GLY A 154 3.83 5.41 0.15
CA GLY A 154 5.00 5.57 -0.69
C GLY A 154 6.19 6.17 0.06
N ARG A 155 7.31 6.36 -0.62
CA ARG A 155 8.50 6.98 0.01
C ARG A 155 8.49 8.51 0.02
N SER A 156 7.58 9.16 -0.73
CA SER A 156 7.49 10.62 -0.73
C SER A 156 6.96 11.12 0.62
N THR A 157 7.49 12.24 1.10
CA THR A 157 7.02 12.92 2.31
C THR A 157 5.96 13.99 2.00
N GLU A 158 5.49 14.05 0.76
CA GLU A 158 4.44 14.97 0.33
C GLU A 158 3.12 14.71 1.06
N ASN A 159 2.32 15.77 1.22
CA ASN A 159 1.16 15.76 2.11
C ASN A 159 0.10 14.70 1.80
N MET A 160 -0.06 14.34 0.52
CA MET A 160 -1.00 13.31 0.08
C MET A 160 -0.59 11.86 0.40
N ILE A 161 0.61 11.63 0.95
CA ILE A 161 1.04 10.32 1.43
C ILE A 161 0.68 10.17 2.91
N ASP A 162 -0.23 9.25 3.21
CA ASP A 162 -0.68 8.91 4.56
C ASP A 162 0.34 8.05 5.31
N PHE A 163 1.05 7.18 4.58
CA PHE A 163 2.06 6.31 5.16
C PHE A 163 3.38 6.36 4.40
N VAL A 164 4.40 6.96 5.02
CA VAL A 164 5.73 7.04 4.44
C VAL A 164 6.53 5.79 4.77
N VAL A 165 6.96 5.07 3.75
CA VAL A 165 7.79 3.86 3.88
C VAL A 165 9.14 4.10 3.23
N THR A 166 10.20 3.70 3.93
CA THR A 166 11.59 3.77 3.46
C THR A 166 12.15 2.37 3.27
N ASP A 167 13.21 2.22 2.46
CA ASP A 167 13.89 0.93 2.30
C ASP A 167 14.36 0.43 3.67
N THR A 168 14.17 -0.85 3.91
CA THR A 168 14.66 -1.55 5.10
C THR A 168 16.07 -2.02 4.79
N SER A 169 17.08 -1.49 5.47
CA SER A 169 18.43 -2.03 5.40
C SER A 169 18.52 -3.31 6.26
N PRO A 170 19.17 -4.37 5.78
CA PRO A 170 19.60 -5.44 6.66
C PRO A 170 20.65 -4.86 7.61
N GLY A 171 20.39 -4.88 8.92
CA GLY A 171 21.42 -4.59 9.94
C GLY A 171 21.25 -3.33 10.79
N GLY A 172 20.13 -2.60 10.75
CA GLY A 172 19.79 -1.54 11.74
C GLY A 172 20.74 -0.31 11.81
N GLY A 173 21.89 -0.35 11.15
CA GLY A 173 22.83 0.74 11.03
C GLY A 173 22.44 1.67 9.89
N ALA A 174 22.45 2.98 10.16
CA ALA A 174 22.53 3.98 9.12
C ALA A 174 23.89 3.79 8.42
N ALA A 175 23.92 3.02 7.35
CA ALA A 175 25.10 2.91 6.50
C ALA A 175 25.33 4.28 5.83
N GLU A 176 26.24 5.08 6.39
CA GLU A 176 26.85 6.22 5.71
C GLU A 176 27.76 5.69 4.59
N GLY A 177 27.12 5.27 3.49
CA GLY A 177 27.74 5.01 2.19
C GLY A 177 26.93 5.72 1.10
N PRO A 178 27.42 5.82 -0.14
CA PRO A 178 26.66 6.41 -1.24
C PRO A 178 25.29 5.74 -1.30
N SER A 179 24.25 6.53 -1.01
CA SER A 179 22.90 6.06 -0.73
C SER A 179 22.48 4.98 -1.72
N ALA A 180 22.29 3.75 -1.24
CA ALA A 180 21.66 2.71 -2.04
C ALA A 180 20.35 3.28 -2.60
N GLN A 181 20.23 3.31 -3.92
CA GLN A 181 19.10 3.96 -4.57
C GLN A 181 17.82 3.22 -4.18
N SER A 182 16.93 3.91 -3.45
CA SER A 182 15.65 3.38 -3.01
C SER A 182 14.88 2.73 -4.16
N THR A 183 14.41 1.49 -3.96
CA THR A 183 13.60 0.79 -4.96
C THR A 183 12.10 1.00 -4.74
N ILE A 184 11.72 1.67 -3.65
CA ILE A 184 10.34 2.00 -3.30
C ILE A 184 9.88 3.20 -4.14
N SER A 185 8.67 3.09 -4.69
CA SER A 185 8.06 4.17 -5.46
C SER A 185 7.68 5.35 -4.57
N ARG A 186 7.79 6.57 -5.09
CA ARG A 186 7.36 7.80 -4.39
C ARG A 186 5.88 7.73 -3.99
N TYR A 187 5.06 7.21 -4.89
CA TYR A 187 3.63 6.96 -4.73
C TYR A 187 3.39 5.48 -5.09
N ALA A 188 3.53 4.60 -4.10
CA ALA A 188 3.68 3.16 -4.34
C ALA A 188 2.35 2.45 -4.53
N CYS A 189 1.37 2.70 -3.66
CA CYS A 189 0.04 2.10 -3.75
C CYS A 189 -1.02 2.97 -3.08
N ARG A 190 -2.28 2.63 -3.35
CA ARG A 190 -3.46 3.15 -2.69
C ARG A 190 -4.19 2.01 -2.01
N ILE A 191 -4.78 2.28 -0.86
CA ILE A 191 -5.76 1.41 -0.21
C ILE A 191 -7.08 2.17 -0.18
N LEU A 192 -8.11 1.59 -0.78
CA LEU A 192 -9.47 2.11 -0.72
C LEU A 192 -10.27 1.26 0.24
N CYS A 193 -10.90 1.90 1.22
CA CYS A 193 -11.79 1.25 2.17
C CYS A 193 -13.23 1.68 1.91
N ASP A 194 -14.15 0.72 1.84
CA ASP A 194 -15.58 1.01 1.78
C ASP A 194 -16.00 1.71 3.08
N ARG A 195 -16.74 2.83 2.98
CA ARG A 195 -17.24 3.60 4.15
C ARG A 195 -18.46 2.94 4.81
N ARG A 196 -19.00 1.89 4.19
CA ARG A 196 -20.17 1.12 4.66
C ARG A 196 -19.75 -0.32 4.97
N PRO A 197 -20.42 -1.00 5.92
CA PRO A 197 -20.17 -2.42 6.20
C PRO A 197 -20.20 -3.26 4.90
N PRO A 198 -19.29 -4.24 4.74
CA PRO A 198 -18.34 -4.76 5.74
C PRO A 198 -17.00 -4.00 5.80
N TYR A 199 -16.93 -2.77 5.28
CA TYR A 199 -15.73 -1.94 5.27
C TYR A 199 -14.54 -2.56 4.54
N THR A 200 -14.83 -3.24 3.43
CA THR A 200 -13.82 -3.93 2.61
C THR A 200 -12.69 -2.99 2.23
N ALA A 201 -11.46 -3.41 2.47
CA ALA A 201 -10.27 -2.73 2.01
C ALA A 201 -9.73 -3.40 0.74
N ARG A 202 -9.39 -2.59 -0.27
CA ARG A 202 -8.81 -3.03 -1.55
C ARG A 202 -7.54 -2.26 -1.83
N ILE A 203 -6.52 -2.95 -2.32
CA ILE A 203 -5.24 -2.35 -2.69
C ILE A 203 -5.14 -2.18 -4.20
N TYR A 204 -4.54 -1.06 -4.60
CA TYR A 204 -4.31 -0.68 -5.99
C TYR A 204 -2.84 -0.27 -6.15
N ALA A 205 -2.20 -0.68 -7.24
CA ALA A 205 -0.86 -0.22 -7.51
C ALA A 205 -0.84 1.27 -7.91
N ALA A 206 0.31 1.91 -7.64
CA ALA A 206 0.56 3.34 -7.76
C ALA A 206 -0.30 4.23 -6.83
N GLY A 207 0.21 5.42 -6.55
CA GLY A 207 -0.54 6.52 -5.96
C GLY A 207 -0.49 7.77 -6.83
N PHE A 208 -1.48 8.64 -6.67
CA PHE A 208 -1.55 9.93 -7.33
C PHE A 208 -0.48 10.88 -6.77
N ASP A 209 0.18 11.59 -7.69
CA ASP A 209 1.16 12.61 -7.37
C ASP A 209 0.50 13.96 -7.01
N ALA A 210 1.31 15.01 -6.81
CA ALA A 210 0.84 16.34 -6.44
C ALA A 210 -0.03 17.01 -7.51
N SER A 211 -0.02 16.49 -8.74
CA SER A 211 -0.92 16.89 -9.82
C SER A 211 -2.18 16.02 -9.91
N SER A 212 -2.45 15.21 -8.87
CA SER A 212 -3.53 14.22 -8.82
C SER A 212 -3.45 13.19 -9.95
N ASN A 213 -2.24 12.89 -10.46
CA ASN A 213 -2.05 12.01 -11.60
C ASN A 213 -1.21 10.77 -11.27
N ILE A 214 -1.55 9.64 -11.89
CA ILE A 214 -0.69 8.46 -11.98
C ILE A 214 -0.16 8.37 -13.42
N PHE A 215 1.16 8.31 -13.57
CA PHE A 215 1.79 8.24 -14.89
C PHE A 215 2.40 6.86 -15.17
N LEU A 216 1.88 6.19 -16.21
CA LEU A 216 2.43 4.96 -16.78
C LEU A 216 3.08 5.27 -18.12
N GLY A 217 4.41 5.41 -18.11
CA GLY A 217 5.19 5.72 -19.30
C GLY A 217 5.24 4.59 -20.34
N GLU A 218 5.98 4.83 -21.43
CA GLU A 218 6.12 3.88 -22.55
C GLU A 218 6.61 2.49 -22.10
N ARG A 219 7.50 2.46 -21.10
CA ARG A 219 8.08 1.23 -20.51
C ARG A 219 7.26 0.60 -19.39
N ALA A 220 6.04 1.05 -19.15
CA ALA A 220 5.13 0.37 -18.23
C ALA A 220 4.33 -0.69 -18.98
N ALA A 221 4.18 -1.87 -18.37
CA ALA A 221 3.25 -2.90 -18.85
C ALA A 221 1.83 -2.35 -18.75
N LYS A 222 1.12 -2.28 -19.88
CA LYS A 222 -0.23 -1.73 -19.98
C LYS A 222 -0.96 -2.37 -21.14
N TRP A 223 -2.26 -2.54 -21.00
CA TRP A 223 -3.08 -3.23 -21.99
C TRP A 223 -4.51 -2.71 -21.92
N ARG A 224 -5.26 -2.97 -22.99
CA ARG A 224 -6.72 -2.87 -22.96
C ARG A 224 -7.28 -4.14 -22.34
N THR A 225 -8.20 -4.00 -21.39
CA THR A 225 -8.94 -5.10 -20.80
C THR A 225 -10.09 -5.54 -21.72
N PRO A 226 -10.67 -6.74 -21.54
CA PRO A 226 -11.72 -7.26 -22.41
C PRO A 226 -12.99 -6.39 -22.48
N ASP A 227 -13.28 -5.66 -21.42
CA ASP A 227 -14.36 -4.66 -21.31
C ASP A 227 -14.04 -3.32 -22.00
N GLY A 228 -12.88 -3.21 -22.65
CA GLY A 228 -12.46 -2.01 -23.37
C GLY A 228 -11.78 -0.95 -22.50
N LEU A 229 -11.66 -1.18 -21.19
CA LEU A 229 -10.94 -0.30 -20.28
C LEU A 229 -9.40 -0.42 -20.44
N MET A 230 -8.65 0.41 -19.72
CA MET A 230 -7.19 0.36 -19.66
C MET A 230 -6.74 -0.12 -18.29
N ASP A 231 -5.71 -0.95 -18.25
CA ASP A 231 -5.04 -1.33 -17.01
C ASP A 231 -3.52 -1.38 -17.25
N GLY A 232 -2.75 -1.46 -16.18
CA GLY A 232 -1.32 -1.59 -16.26
C GLY A 232 -0.66 -1.87 -14.92
N LEU A 233 0.65 -2.12 -14.98
CA LEU A 233 1.48 -2.40 -13.82
C LEU A 233 2.51 -1.28 -13.66
N THR A 234 2.84 -0.97 -12.40
CA THR A 234 3.98 -0.11 -12.10
C THR A 234 5.29 -0.79 -12.49
N THR A 235 6.37 -0.04 -12.67
CA THR A 235 7.65 -0.60 -13.12
C THR A 235 8.14 -1.73 -12.21
N ASN A 236 8.13 -1.55 -10.89
CA ASN A 236 8.64 -2.55 -9.94
C ASN A 236 7.56 -3.47 -9.35
N GLY A 237 6.28 -3.22 -9.66
CA GLY A 237 5.15 -3.96 -9.13
C GLY A 237 4.78 -3.63 -7.69
N VAL A 238 3.53 -3.95 -7.32
CA VAL A 238 3.05 -4.02 -5.93
C VAL A 238 2.60 -5.45 -5.71
N LEU A 239 3.23 -6.13 -4.76
CA LEU A 239 2.98 -7.54 -4.51
C LEU A 239 2.18 -7.73 -3.22
N VAL A 240 1.24 -8.67 -3.24
CA VAL A 240 0.39 -9.03 -2.10
C VAL A 240 0.44 -10.53 -1.90
N MET A 241 0.45 -10.94 -0.63
CA MET A 241 0.33 -12.33 -0.22
C MET A 241 -0.66 -12.37 0.95
N HIS A 242 -1.70 -13.19 0.82
CA HIS A 242 -2.55 -13.56 1.94
C HIS A 242 -2.01 -14.86 2.52
N PRO A 243 -1.57 -14.90 3.79
CA PRO A 243 -1.08 -16.15 4.38
C PRO A 243 -2.19 -17.21 4.41
N ALA A 244 -1.81 -18.46 4.16
CA ALA A 244 -2.72 -19.58 4.32
C ALA A 244 -3.00 -19.78 5.81
N GLY A 245 -4.28 -19.91 6.19
CA GLY A 245 -4.70 -19.98 7.59
C GLY A 245 -4.88 -18.61 8.28
N GLY A 246 -4.70 -17.49 7.57
CA GLY A 246 -4.90 -16.14 8.14
C GLY A 246 -3.66 -15.61 8.86
N PHE A 247 -3.83 -14.78 9.88
CA PHE A 247 -2.74 -14.27 10.72
C PHE A 247 -2.79 -14.95 12.09
N SER A 248 -2.25 -16.17 12.17
CA SER A 248 -2.24 -17.04 13.34
C SER A 248 -0.89 -17.76 13.46
N GLU A 249 -0.63 -18.47 14.56
CA GLU A 249 0.62 -19.22 14.75
C GLU A 249 0.78 -20.37 13.73
N ASP A 250 -0.32 -20.95 13.27
CA ASP A 250 -0.33 -22.04 12.27
C ASP A 250 -0.30 -21.53 10.82
N SER A 251 -0.08 -20.23 10.63
CA SER A 251 -0.12 -19.62 9.30
C SER A 251 1.07 -20.02 8.45
N ALA A 252 0.79 -20.46 7.24
CA ALA A 252 1.80 -20.73 6.23
C ALA A 252 1.90 -19.58 5.22
N PRO A 253 3.07 -19.36 4.59
CA PRO A 253 3.20 -18.39 3.51
C PRO A 253 2.20 -18.69 2.38
N GLY A 254 1.48 -17.66 1.97
CA GLY A 254 0.59 -17.74 0.81
C GLY A 254 1.34 -17.60 -0.51
N VAL A 255 0.58 -17.49 -1.59
CA VAL A 255 1.14 -17.25 -2.92
C VAL A 255 1.20 -15.75 -3.18
N TRP A 256 2.37 -15.26 -3.58
CA TRP A 256 2.52 -13.89 -4.04
C TRP A 256 1.77 -13.63 -5.34
N ARG A 257 1.10 -12.48 -5.38
CA ARG A 257 0.39 -11.96 -6.54
C ARG A 257 0.77 -10.51 -6.77
N GLU A 258 0.73 -10.09 -8.02
CA GLU A 258 0.97 -8.72 -8.42
C GLU A 258 -0.36 -7.98 -8.61
N ILE A 259 -0.46 -6.77 -8.09
CA ILE A 259 -1.65 -5.94 -8.17
C ILE A 259 -1.47 -4.90 -9.27
N SER A 260 -2.51 -4.72 -10.09
CA SER A 260 -2.52 -3.69 -11.13
C SER A 260 -2.95 -2.32 -10.63
N VAL A 261 -2.78 -1.31 -11.47
CA VAL A 261 -3.19 0.06 -11.16
C VAL A 261 -4.71 0.19 -11.02
N CYS A 262 -5.49 -0.70 -11.67
CA CYS A 262 -6.94 -0.82 -11.49
C CYS A 262 -7.37 -1.85 -10.44
N GLY A 263 -6.43 -2.48 -9.72
CA GLY A 263 -6.73 -3.38 -8.59
C GLY A 263 -6.99 -4.84 -8.98
N ASN A 264 -6.71 -5.23 -10.22
CA ASN A 264 -6.76 -6.63 -10.64
C ASN A 264 -5.56 -7.40 -10.10
N VAL A 265 -5.76 -8.70 -9.88
CA VAL A 265 -4.77 -9.60 -9.28
C VAL A 265 -4.16 -10.47 -10.38
N TYR A 266 -2.84 -10.51 -10.46
CA TYR A 266 -2.10 -11.29 -11.46
C TYR A 266 -1.08 -12.20 -10.77
N THR A 267 -0.70 -13.28 -11.46
CA THR A 267 0.52 -14.01 -11.09
C THR A 267 1.75 -13.13 -11.22
N LEU A 268 2.87 -13.53 -10.61
CA LEU A 268 4.13 -12.83 -10.79
C LEU A 268 4.58 -12.85 -12.25
N ARG A 269 5.37 -11.84 -12.62
CA ARG A 269 6.13 -11.81 -13.89
C ARG A 269 7.32 -12.77 -13.80
N ASP A 270 7.89 -13.14 -14.94
CA ASP A 270 9.09 -14.00 -15.01
C ASP A 270 10.29 -13.38 -14.28
N SER A 271 10.40 -12.05 -14.30
CA SER A 271 11.38 -11.31 -13.53
C SER A 271 10.84 -9.96 -13.07
N ARG A 272 11.41 -9.42 -11.99
CA ARG A 272 11.04 -8.10 -11.47
C ARG A 272 11.25 -7.06 -12.58
N SER A 273 10.24 -6.22 -12.78
CA SER A 273 10.25 -5.16 -13.80
C SER A 273 10.20 -5.61 -15.26
N ALA A 274 9.94 -6.89 -15.53
CA ALA A 274 9.63 -7.38 -16.87
C ALA A 274 8.43 -6.64 -17.48
N GLN A 275 8.43 -6.43 -18.80
CA GLN A 275 7.32 -5.78 -19.52
C GLN A 275 6.10 -6.68 -19.65
N GLN A 276 6.30 -8.00 -19.60
CA GLN A 276 5.23 -8.97 -19.71
C GLN A 276 4.55 -9.14 -18.36
N ARG A 277 3.22 -8.93 -18.33
CA ARG A 277 2.39 -9.19 -17.17
C ARG A 277 2.28 -10.69 -16.89
N GLY A 278 2.03 -11.05 -15.64
CA GLY A 278 1.58 -12.39 -15.29
C GLY A 278 0.18 -12.71 -15.83
N LYS A 279 -0.28 -13.93 -15.56
CA LYS A 279 -1.63 -14.38 -15.90
C LYS A 279 -2.64 -13.78 -14.91
N LEU A 280 -3.81 -13.38 -15.42
CA LEU A 280 -4.95 -12.97 -14.58
C LEU A 280 -5.42 -14.16 -13.75
#